data_AF-A0A8S3SQ40-F1
#
_entry.id   AF-A0A8S3SQ40-F1
#
_cell.length_a   1.000
_cell.length_b   1.000
_cell.length_c   1.000
_cell.angle_alpha   90.00
_cell.angle_beta   90.00
_cell.angle_gamma   90.00
#
_symmetry.space_group_name_H-M   'P 1'
#
loop_
_entity.id
_entity.type
_entity.pdbx_description
1 polymer ?
#
loop_
_entity_poly.entity_id
_entity_poly.type
_entity_poly.pdbx_seq_one_letter_code
_entity_poly.pdbx_strand_id
1 'polypeptide(L)'
;MSVITLADVCHLNTEADVCHLNTQADVCHLNTQADVCHLNTQADVCHLNTQADVCHLNTQADVCHLNTQSDVCHLNTQADVCHLNTQSDICHLNTIRCLSSDDVCHLNTSRCLSSEHTSRCLSSKHTSRCLSSEHTSRCLSSEHRSRCLSSEHKADVCHLNTLADVCHLNTEADVCHLNTQADLNTIRCHLNTQADVCHLNT
;
A
#
# COMPACT_ATOMS: atom_id res chain seq x y z
N MET A 1 19.71 15.63 11.40
CA MET A 1 19.28 15.47 12.81
C MET A 1 19.09 13.98 13.10
N SER A 2 19.48 13.51 14.29
CA SER A 2 19.17 12.14 14.75
C SER A 2 18.58 12.20 16.15
N VAL A 3 17.43 11.59 16.34
CA VAL A 3 16.69 11.59 17.62
C VAL A 3 16.23 10.17 17.92
N ILE A 4 16.44 9.75 19.16
CA ILE A 4 15.92 8.51 19.73
C ILE A 4 14.97 8.91 20.86
N THR A 5 13.74 8.41 20.83
CA THR A 5 12.74 8.66 21.87
C THR A 5 12.22 7.35 22.46
N LEU A 6 12.11 7.34 23.80
CA LEU A 6 11.47 6.29 24.58
C LEU A 6 10.54 6.97 25.58
N ALA A 7 9.23 6.83 25.41
CA ALA A 7 8.23 7.50 26.24
C ALA A 7 6.88 6.80 26.12
N ASP A 8 6.03 6.85 27.15
CA ASP A 8 4.66 6.32 27.03
C ASP A 8 3.87 7.04 25.92
N VAL A 9 4.04 8.37 25.83
CA VAL A 9 3.45 9.21 24.79
C VAL A 9 4.52 10.08 24.15
N CYS A 10 4.64 10.01 22.82
CA CYS A 10 5.54 10.83 22.04
C CYS A 10 4.76 11.76 21.10
N HIS A 11 5.04 13.07 21.20
CA HIS A 11 4.65 14.05 20.21
C HIS A 11 5.90 14.75 19.69
N LEU A 12 6.20 14.61 18.41
CA LEU A 12 7.35 15.26 17.81
C LEU A 12 6.98 15.96 16.52
N ASN A 13 7.41 17.22 16.40
CA ASN A 13 7.44 17.95 15.14
C ASN A 13 8.89 18.17 14.75
N THR A 14 9.28 17.70 13.56
CA THR A 14 10.65 17.74 13.07
C THR A 14 10.72 18.46 11.73
N GLU A 15 11.60 19.44 11.64
CA GLU A 15 12.00 20.10 10.39
C GLU A 15 13.53 20.04 10.28
N ALA A 16 14.05 19.36 9.25
CA ALA A 16 15.50 19.25 9.00
C ALA A 16 15.77 18.76 7.58
N ASP A 17 16.87 19.16 6.94
CA ASP A 17 17.26 18.65 5.61
C ASP A 17 17.36 17.12 5.59
N VAL A 18 17.98 16.53 6.62
CA VAL A 18 18.06 15.08 6.82
C VAL A 18 17.63 14.76 8.24
N CYS A 19 16.67 13.83 8.40
CA CYS A 19 16.26 13.35 9.71
C CYS A 19 16.32 11.82 9.83
N HIS A 20 16.80 11.39 11.00
CA HIS A 20 16.72 10.01 11.47
C HIS A 20 15.98 10.00 12.80
N LEU A 21 14.86 9.29 12.84
CA LEU A 21 13.99 9.20 14.00
C LEU A 21 13.82 7.74 14.37
N ASN A 22 14.14 7.41 15.62
CA ASN A 22 13.84 6.12 16.20
C ASN A 22 12.94 6.34 17.43
N THR A 23 11.69 5.93 17.33
CA THR A 23 10.68 6.21 18.35
C THR A 23 10.07 4.91 18.86
N GLN A 24 10.13 4.71 20.16
CA GLN A 24 9.40 3.67 20.87
C GLN A 24 8.47 4.31 21.89
N ALA A 25 7.16 4.11 21.72
CA ALA A 25 6.14 4.66 22.61
C ALA A 25 4.87 3.83 22.62
N ASP A 26 3.99 3.96 23.61
CA ASP A 26 2.67 3.33 23.52
C ASP A 26 1.80 4.10 22.50
N VAL A 27 1.85 5.43 22.57
CA VAL A 27 1.20 6.34 21.63
C VAL A 27 2.20 7.28 20.99
N CYS A 28 2.21 7.32 19.66
CA CYS A 28 3.16 8.11 18.90
C CYS A 28 2.47 9.01 17.87
N HIS A 29 2.76 10.31 17.91
CA HIS A 29 2.39 11.28 16.89
C HIS A 29 3.64 11.99 16.36
N LEU A 30 3.98 11.71 15.10
CA LEU A 30 5.13 12.32 14.44
C LEU A 30 4.64 13.15 13.25
N ASN A 31 5.07 14.41 13.22
CA ASN A 31 5.01 15.25 12.03
C ASN A 31 6.44 15.56 11.60
N THR A 32 6.81 15.14 10.39
CA THR A 32 8.18 15.25 9.89
C THR A 32 8.20 15.89 8.52
N GLN A 33 8.97 16.96 8.38
CA GLN A 33 9.30 17.59 7.11
C GLN A 33 10.81 17.58 6.92
N ALA A 34 11.28 16.96 5.84
CA ALA A 34 12.71 16.85 5.54
C ALA A 34 12.95 16.61 4.06
N ASP A 35 14.15 16.85 3.53
CA ASP A 35 14.47 16.40 2.17
C ASP A 35 14.63 14.87 2.17
N VAL A 36 15.33 14.34 3.18
CA VAL A 36 15.50 12.90 3.41
C VAL A 36 15.06 12.54 4.82
N CYS A 37 14.15 11.56 4.92
CA CYS A 37 13.69 11.06 6.21
C CYS A 37 13.83 9.53 6.34
N HIS A 38 14.34 9.12 7.50
CA HIS A 38 14.32 7.74 7.95
C HIS A 38 13.61 7.66 9.29
N LEU A 39 12.44 7.04 9.30
CA LEU A 39 11.63 6.85 10.50
C LEU A 39 11.57 5.36 10.82
N ASN A 40 11.93 5.01 12.05
CA ASN A 40 11.67 3.73 12.66
C ASN A 40 10.77 3.95 13.87
N THR A 41 9.51 3.49 13.79
CA THR A 41 8.51 3.70 14.85
C THR A 41 7.96 2.37 15.33
N GLN A 42 8.04 2.13 16.63
CA GLN A 42 7.37 1.03 17.31
C GLN A 42 6.39 1.62 18.32
N ALA A 43 5.09 1.41 18.12
CA ALA A 43 4.08 1.88 19.07
C ALA A 43 2.78 1.12 18.99
N ASP A 44 2.01 1.01 20.07
CA ASP A 44 0.67 0.39 20.00
C ASP A 44 -0.24 1.19 19.06
N VAL A 45 -0.24 2.52 19.19
CA VAL A 45 -0.95 3.44 18.29
C VAL A 45 0.02 4.45 17.70
N CYS A 46 0.07 4.54 16.37
CA CYS A 46 0.90 5.52 15.69
C CYS A 46 0.15 6.35 14.64
N HIS A 47 0.38 7.66 14.68
CA HIS A 47 -0.01 8.61 13.64
C HIS A 47 1.23 9.29 13.09
N LEU A 48 1.54 9.04 11.82
CA LEU A 48 2.69 9.62 11.14
C LEU A 48 2.20 10.50 10.00
N ASN A 49 2.65 11.75 9.99
CA ASN A 49 2.56 12.63 8.84
C ASN A 49 3.99 12.95 8.38
N THR A 50 4.32 12.59 7.14
CA THR A 50 5.67 12.71 6.62
C THR A 50 5.64 13.36 5.24
N GLN A 51 6.36 14.47 5.11
CA GLN A 51 6.60 15.13 3.84
C GLN A 51 8.11 15.15 3.59
N ALA A 52 8.55 14.45 2.55
CA ALA A 52 9.97 14.43 2.18
C ALA A 52 10.20 14.09 0.72
N ASP A 53 11.30 14.53 0.11
CA ASP A 53 11.65 14.09 -1.24
C ASP A 53 11.91 12.57 -1.25
N VAL A 54 12.64 12.08 -0.25
CA VAL A 54 12.89 10.65 -0.03
C VAL A 54 12.45 10.22 1.37
N CYS A 55 11.56 9.22 1.44
CA CYS A 55 11.14 8.60 2.70
C CYS A 55 11.45 7.11 2.79
N HIS A 56 11.99 6.74 3.94
CA HIS A 56 12.06 5.36 4.41
C HIS A 56 11.33 5.26 5.75
N LEU A 57 10.18 4.57 5.75
CA LEU A 57 9.36 4.34 6.94
C LEU A 57 9.36 2.86 7.28
N ASN A 58 9.76 2.55 8.51
CA ASN A 58 9.55 1.25 9.13
C ASN A 58 8.65 1.44 10.34
N THR A 59 7.43 0.92 10.27
CA THR A 59 6.41 1.12 11.31
C THR A 59 5.89 -0.22 11.78
N GLN A 60 6.01 -0.48 13.08
CA GLN A 60 5.37 -1.61 13.75
C GLN A 60 4.39 -1.06 14.78
N ALA A 61 3.11 -1.37 14.59
CA ALA A 61 2.07 -0.94 15.50
C ALA A 61 0.90 -1.92 15.62
N ASP A 62 0.00 -1.72 16.56
CA ASP A 62 -1.30 -2.40 16.50
C ASP A 62 -2.25 -1.60 15.59
N VAL A 63 -2.27 -0.28 15.75
CA VAL A 63 -3.04 0.65 14.91
C VAL A 63 -2.12 1.70 14.31
N CYS A 64 -2.12 1.82 12.98
CA CYS A 64 -1.34 2.82 12.28
C CYS A 64 -2.16 3.68 11.31
N HIS A 65 -1.95 4.99 11.39
CA HIS A 65 -2.37 5.95 10.38
C HIS A 65 -1.14 6.65 9.81
N LEU A 66 -0.85 6.40 8.53
CA LEU A 66 0.28 7.02 7.84
C LEU A 66 -0.24 7.89 6.70
N ASN A 67 0.17 9.15 6.73
CA ASN A 67 0.06 10.07 5.61
C ASN A 67 1.47 10.43 5.13
N THR A 68 1.79 10.06 3.90
CA THR A 68 3.14 10.24 3.36
C THR A 68 3.07 10.88 1.99
N GLN A 69 3.78 12.00 1.84
CA GLN A 69 3.95 12.68 0.56
C GLN A 69 5.44 12.76 0.23
N SER A 70 5.83 12.19 -0.90
CA SER A 70 7.23 12.15 -1.31
C SER A 70 7.45 11.87 -2.78
N ASP A 71 8.62 12.19 -3.33
CA ASP A 71 8.96 11.71 -4.67
C ASP A 71 9.25 10.20 -4.65
N VAL A 72 10.06 9.74 -3.70
CA VAL A 72 10.40 8.33 -3.51
C VAL A 72 10.03 7.87 -2.10
N CYS A 73 9.23 6.82 -2.01
CA CYS A 73 8.96 6.19 -0.72
C CYS A 73 9.18 4.69 -0.68
N HIS A 74 9.78 4.26 0.42
CA HIS A 74 9.86 2.88 0.86
C HIS A 74 9.13 2.75 2.19
N LEU A 75 8.02 2.01 2.19
CA LEU A 75 7.24 1.73 3.39
C LEU A 75 7.30 0.24 3.72
N ASN A 76 7.68 -0.04 4.95
CA ASN A 76 7.51 -1.33 5.60
C ASN A 76 6.59 -1.13 6.81
N THR A 77 5.36 -1.61 6.72
CA THR A 77 4.36 -1.43 7.78
C THR A 77 3.83 -2.78 8.24
N GLN A 78 3.92 -3.02 9.54
CA GLN A 78 3.29 -4.16 10.19
C GLN A 78 2.30 -3.62 11.21
N ALA A 79 0.99 -3.74 10.92
CA ALA A 79 -0.04 -3.34 11.86
C ALA A 79 -1.23 -4.31 11.92
N ASP A 80 -2.01 -4.33 12.99
CA ASP A 80 -3.27 -5.09 12.95
C ASP A 80 -4.38 -4.27 12.27
N VAL A 81 -4.35 -2.94 12.38
CA VAL A 81 -5.21 -1.99 11.67
C VAL A 81 -4.35 -0.96 10.98
N CYS A 82 -4.57 -0.75 9.67
CA CYS A 82 -3.75 0.15 8.89
C CYS A 82 -4.58 1.08 8.00
N HIS A 83 -4.32 2.38 8.10
CA HIS A 83 -4.79 3.38 7.15
C HIS A 83 -3.59 4.05 6.52
N LEU A 84 -3.39 3.79 5.23
CA LEU A 84 -2.27 4.31 4.46
C LEU A 84 -2.78 5.28 3.39
N ASN A 85 -2.29 6.51 3.43
CA ASN A 85 -2.40 7.46 2.34
C ASN A 85 -1.00 7.87 1.90
N THR A 86 -0.53 7.27 0.81
CA THR A 86 0.80 7.57 0.26
C THR A 86 0.65 8.18 -1.13
N GLN A 87 1.16 9.40 -1.27
CA GLN A 87 1.28 10.09 -2.55
C GLN A 87 2.77 10.11 -2.93
N SER A 88 3.14 9.38 -3.98
CA SER A 88 4.52 9.43 -4.46
C SER A 88 4.71 9.21 -5.95
N ASP A 89 5.89 9.56 -6.46
CA ASP A 89 6.24 9.19 -7.83
C ASP A 89 6.69 7.73 -7.91
N ILE A 90 7.51 7.31 -6.94
CA ILE A 90 7.99 5.94 -6.81
C ILE A 90 7.58 5.42 -5.44
N CYS A 91 6.97 4.24 -5.40
CA CYS A 91 6.63 3.56 -4.16
C CYS A 91 7.04 2.09 -4.19
N HIS A 92 7.70 1.67 -3.10
CA HIS A 92 7.80 0.28 -2.68
C HIS A 92 7.04 0.13 -1.37
N LEU A 93 6.05 -0.75 -1.38
CA LEU A 93 5.21 -1.01 -0.22
C LEU A 93 5.29 -2.50 0.15
N ASN A 94 5.65 -2.76 1.41
CA ASN A 94 5.47 -4.05 2.04
C ASN A 94 4.57 -3.87 3.27
N THR A 95 3.42 -4.54 3.28
CA THR A 95 2.47 -4.50 4.39
C THR A 95 2.12 -5.91 4.87
N ILE A 96 2.48 -6.24 6.11
CA ILE A 96 2.51 -7.64 6.57
C ILE A 96 1.24 -8.06 7.34
N ARG A 97 0.50 -7.12 7.92
CA ARG A 97 -0.76 -7.37 8.61
C ARG A 97 -1.65 -6.12 8.41
N CYS A 98 -2.93 -6.31 8.11
CA CYS A 98 -4.08 -5.40 8.25
C CYS A 98 -5.31 -6.34 8.31
N LEU A 99 -6.06 -6.37 9.41
CA LEU A 99 -7.12 -7.36 9.70
C LEU A 99 -8.52 -6.78 9.95
N SER A 100 -8.72 -5.48 9.79
CA SER A 100 -10.01 -4.84 10.07
C SER A 100 -10.94 -4.78 8.85
N SER A 101 -12.24 -4.62 9.14
CA SER A 101 -13.32 -4.48 8.15
C SER A 101 -13.35 -3.12 7.45
N ASP A 102 -12.44 -2.20 7.79
CA ASP A 102 -12.29 -0.86 7.20
C ASP A 102 -10.85 -0.50 6.75
N ASP A 103 -9.94 -1.48 6.67
CA ASP A 103 -8.56 -1.26 6.18
C ASP A 103 -8.53 -0.83 4.70
N VAL A 104 -8.17 0.43 4.48
CA VAL A 104 -8.11 1.07 3.17
C VAL A 104 -6.68 1.51 2.90
N CYS A 105 -6.02 0.82 1.96
CA CYS A 105 -4.73 1.24 1.41
C CYS A 105 -4.99 2.14 0.19
N HIS A 106 -4.92 3.45 0.38
CA HIS A 106 -4.95 4.40 -0.72
C HIS A 106 -3.52 4.73 -1.15
N LEU A 107 -3.06 4.05 -2.20
CA LEU A 107 -1.75 4.28 -2.79
C LEU A 107 -1.87 5.08 -4.10
N ASN A 108 -1.72 6.39 -4.00
CA ASN A 108 -1.72 7.26 -5.18
C ASN A 108 -0.29 7.47 -5.67
N THR A 109 0.25 6.48 -6.38
CA THR A 109 1.60 6.56 -6.96
C THR A 109 1.56 6.81 -8.45
N SER A 110 2.57 7.48 -9.05
CA SER A 110 2.75 7.58 -10.52
C SER A 110 3.48 6.35 -11.13
N ARG A 111 4.29 5.65 -10.32
CA ARG A 111 4.85 4.31 -10.55
C ARG A 111 4.98 3.49 -9.25
N CYS A 112 4.13 2.48 -9.06
CA CYS A 112 4.33 1.45 -8.05
C CYS A 112 5.27 0.37 -8.61
N LEU A 113 6.44 0.19 -7.99
CA LEU A 113 7.42 -0.81 -8.44
C LEU A 113 7.12 -2.20 -7.87
N SER A 114 6.64 -2.27 -6.63
CA SER A 114 6.18 -3.50 -5.99
C SER A 114 5.23 -3.15 -4.85
N SER A 115 4.10 -3.85 -4.78
CA SER A 115 3.19 -3.84 -3.63
C SER A 115 2.96 -5.27 -3.17
N GLU A 116 3.34 -5.58 -1.94
CA GLU A 116 3.11 -6.90 -1.34
C GLU A 116 2.17 -6.77 -0.13
N HIS A 117 1.06 -7.50 -0.20
CA HIS A 117 0.07 -7.60 0.88
C HIS A 117 -0.09 -9.05 1.30
N THR A 118 0.43 -9.39 2.48
CA THR A 118 0.40 -10.77 2.99
C THR A 118 -0.80 -11.10 3.88
N SER A 119 -1.75 -10.16 4.02
CA SER A 119 -2.97 -10.27 4.85
C SER A 119 -4.19 -9.59 4.20
N ARG A 120 -5.35 -9.56 4.90
CA ARG A 120 -6.64 -9.14 4.33
C ARG A 120 -6.53 -7.70 3.81
N CYS A 121 -6.87 -7.48 2.54
CA CYS A 121 -6.86 -6.16 1.92
C CYS A 121 -8.27 -5.86 1.39
N LEU A 122 -8.98 -4.87 1.95
CA LEU A 122 -10.35 -4.59 1.51
C LEU A 122 -10.38 -3.83 0.18
N SER A 123 -9.51 -2.84 0.05
CA SER A 123 -9.32 -2.09 -1.19
C SER A 123 -7.88 -1.66 -1.36
N SER A 124 -7.27 -2.05 -2.48
CA SER A 124 -6.07 -1.41 -3.00
C SER A 124 -6.41 -0.59 -4.24
N LYS A 125 -5.91 0.64 -4.33
CA LYS A 125 -6.05 1.48 -5.53
C LYS A 125 -4.67 1.84 -6.04
N HIS A 126 -4.43 1.56 -7.32
CA HIS A 126 -3.23 1.98 -8.05
C HIS A 126 -3.66 2.84 -9.24
N THR A 127 -3.34 4.13 -9.20
CA THR A 127 -3.89 5.13 -10.14
C THR A 127 -3.08 5.32 -11.44
N SER A 128 -1.97 4.59 -11.59
CA SER A 128 -1.02 4.76 -12.70
C SER A 128 -0.33 3.42 -13.10
N ARG A 129 1.01 3.38 -13.24
CA ARG A 129 1.80 2.19 -13.59
C ARG A 129 2.15 1.35 -12.36
N CYS A 130 1.75 0.09 -12.34
CA CYS A 130 2.20 -0.91 -11.36
C CYS A 130 3.02 -1.98 -12.07
N LEU A 131 4.27 -2.22 -11.65
CA LEU A 131 5.09 -3.30 -12.24
C LEU A 131 4.64 -4.67 -11.70
N SER A 132 4.58 -4.82 -10.38
CA SER A 132 4.01 -6.01 -9.74
C SER A 132 3.18 -5.65 -8.51
N SER A 133 2.04 -6.33 -8.37
CA SER A 133 1.24 -6.33 -7.14
C SER A 133 0.95 -7.78 -6.75
N GLU A 134 1.25 -8.14 -5.51
CA GLU A 134 1.01 -9.47 -4.96
C GLU A 134 0.11 -9.35 -3.73
N HIS A 135 -1.05 -10.00 -3.81
CA HIS A 135 -1.98 -10.13 -2.69
C HIS A 135 -2.10 -11.62 -2.36
N THR A 136 -1.35 -12.07 -1.34
CA THR A 136 -1.28 -13.49 -0.97
C THR A 136 -2.42 -13.93 -0.03
N SER A 137 -3.39 -13.05 0.27
CA SER A 137 -4.60 -13.40 1.02
C SER A 137 -5.84 -12.57 0.58
N ARG A 138 -7.01 -12.83 1.22
CA ARG A 138 -8.33 -12.23 0.92
C ARG A 138 -8.26 -10.74 0.54
N CYS A 139 -8.29 -10.48 -0.77
CA CYS A 139 -8.43 -9.15 -1.35
C CYS A 139 -9.87 -8.94 -1.82
N LEU A 140 -10.66 -8.13 -1.11
CA LEU A 140 -12.08 -7.95 -1.45
C LEU A 140 -12.25 -7.08 -2.69
N SER A 141 -11.42 -6.05 -2.87
CA SER A 141 -11.40 -5.24 -4.07
C SER A 141 -9.98 -4.75 -4.42
N SER A 142 -9.62 -4.78 -5.69
CA SER A 142 -8.46 -4.07 -6.21
C SER A 142 -8.84 -3.25 -7.45
N GLU A 143 -8.37 -2.01 -7.50
CA GLU A 143 -8.57 -1.09 -8.61
C GLU A 143 -7.23 -0.71 -9.22
N HIS A 144 -6.98 -1.13 -10.46
CA HIS A 144 -5.83 -0.71 -11.25
C HIS A 144 -6.29 0.20 -12.39
N ARG A 145 -6.01 1.50 -12.27
CA ARG A 145 -6.32 2.51 -13.27
C ARG A 145 -5.05 2.75 -14.12
N SER A 146 -5.05 2.26 -15.36
CA SER A 146 -3.92 2.22 -16.34
C SER A 146 -3.04 0.96 -16.29
N ARG A 147 -1.72 1.02 -16.58
CA ARG A 147 -0.91 -0.17 -16.96
C ARG A 147 -0.38 -0.94 -15.73
N CYS A 148 -0.85 -2.17 -15.54
CA CYS A 148 -0.29 -3.14 -14.58
C CYS A 148 0.42 -4.25 -15.35
N LEU A 149 1.73 -4.49 -15.14
CA LEU A 149 2.44 -5.54 -15.90
C LEU A 149 2.10 -6.94 -15.41
N SER A 150 2.13 -7.16 -14.09
CA SER A 150 1.72 -8.41 -13.46
C SER A 150 0.97 -8.14 -12.16
N SER A 151 -0.13 -8.85 -11.94
CA SER A 151 -0.86 -8.85 -10.66
C SER A 151 -1.20 -10.27 -10.28
N GLU A 152 -0.91 -10.64 -9.03
CA GLU A 152 -1.22 -11.94 -8.47
C GLU A 152 -2.18 -11.77 -7.29
N HIS A 153 -3.34 -12.41 -7.37
CA HIS A 153 -4.33 -12.40 -6.29
C HIS A 153 -4.64 -13.82 -5.85
N LYS A 154 -4.48 -14.09 -4.56
CA LYS A 154 -4.85 -15.35 -3.91
C LYS A 154 -5.86 -15.09 -2.80
N ALA A 155 -7.14 -15.40 -3.04
CA ALA A 155 -8.23 -14.99 -2.14
C ALA A 155 -9.49 -15.86 -2.29
N ASP A 156 -10.23 -16.17 -1.21
CA ASP A 156 -11.51 -16.89 -1.31
C ASP A 156 -12.52 -16.19 -2.23
N VAL A 157 -12.60 -14.84 -2.18
CA VAL A 157 -13.41 -14.02 -3.09
C VAL A 157 -12.61 -12.81 -3.56
N CYS A 158 -12.60 -12.54 -4.86
CA CYS A 158 -11.88 -11.41 -5.47
C CYS A 158 -12.82 -10.53 -6.32
N HIS A 159 -12.85 -9.21 -6.08
CA HIS A 159 -13.40 -8.24 -7.05
C HIS A 159 -12.27 -7.44 -7.67
N LEU A 160 -12.09 -7.55 -8.98
CA LEU A 160 -11.06 -6.80 -9.69
C LEU A 160 -11.70 -5.83 -10.68
N ASN A 161 -11.30 -4.56 -10.58
CA ASN A 161 -11.69 -3.53 -11.54
C ASN A 161 -10.44 -3.00 -12.26
N THR A 162 -10.32 -3.29 -13.55
CA THR A 162 -9.17 -2.88 -14.35
C THR A 162 -9.60 -1.99 -15.51
N LEU A 163 -8.99 -0.81 -15.59
CA LEU A 163 -9.08 0.13 -16.72
C LEU A 163 -7.74 0.13 -17.50
N ALA A 164 -7.16 -1.05 -17.72
CA ALA A 164 -5.76 -1.22 -18.13
C ALA A 164 -5.57 -1.61 -19.61
N ASP A 165 -4.59 -1.00 -20.29
CA ASP A 165 -4.28 -1.28 -21.71
C ASP A 165 -3.53 -2.62 -21.95
N VAL A 166 -2.76 -3.09 -20.96
CA VAL A 166 -1.98 -4.35 -21.01
C VAL A 166 -1.86 -4.87 -19.58
N CYS A 167 -2.19 -6.14 -19.36
CA CYS A 167 -2.13 -6.77 -18.04
C CYS A 167 -1.90 -8.29 -18.09
N HIS A 168 -1.01 -8.81 -17.24
CA HIS A 168 -1.00 -10.23 -16.88
C HIS A 168 -1.66 -10.37 -15.50
N LEU A 169 -2.81 -11.03 -15.45
CA LEU A 169 -3.54 -11.27 -14.21
C LEU A 169 -3.53 -12.77 -13.90
N ASN A 170 -2.93 -13.13 -12.78
CA ASN A 170 -2.98 -14.47 -12.20
C ASN A 170 -3.89 -14.42 -10.97
N THR A 171 -5.02 -15.13 -10.99
CA THR A 171 -5.92 -15.20 -9.83
C THR A 171 -6.19 -16.64 -9.42
N GLU A 172 -5.92 -16.96 -8.16
CA GLU A 172 -6.33 -18.20 -7.50
C GLU A 172 -7.40 -17.86 -6.45
N ALA A 173 -8.66 -18.23 -6.70
CA ALA A 173 -9.77 -17.85 -5.82
C ALA A 173 -10.96 -18.80 -5.88
N ASP A 174 -11.81 -18.88 -4.86
CA ASP A 174 -13.04 -19.68 -4.96
C ASP A 174 -14.06 -18.96 -5.88
N VAL A 175 -14.22 -17.64 -5.70
CA VAL A 175 -15.09 -16.79 -6.54
C VAL A 175 -14.36 -15.54 -7.00
N CYS A 176 -14.41 -15.25 -8.31
CA CYS A 176 -13.87 -13.99 -8.85
C CYS A 176 -14.89 -13.22 -9.69
N HIS A 177 -14.96 -11.92 -9.45
CA HIS A 177 -15.74 -10.94 -10.20
C HIS A 177 -14.79 -9.95 -10.88
N LEU A 178 -14.73 -10.01 -12.21
CA LEU A 178 -13.86 -9.17 -13.01
C LEU A 178 -14.70 -8.14 -13.77
N ASN A 179 -14.39 -6.86 -13.58
CA ASN A 179 -14.93 -5.76 -14.35
C ASN A 179 -13.81 -5.12 -15.18
N THR A 180 -13.87 -5.28 -16.49
CA THR A 180 -12.86 -4.76 -17.42
C THR A 180 -13.52 -3.80 -18.38
N GLN A 181 -13.27 -2.50 -18.23
CA GLN A 181 -13.74 -1.51 -19.19
C GLN A 181 -12.58 -1.15 -20.11
N ALA A 182 -12.44 -1.97 -21.17
CA ALA A 182 -11.37 -1.91 -22.15
C ALA A 182 -11.90 -1.27 -23.44
N ASP A 183 -11.26 -0.20 -23.92
CA ASP A 183 -11.48 0.26 -25.30
C ASP A 183 -11.02 -0.86 -26.25
N LEU A 184 -11.99 -1.51 -26.89
CA LEU A 184 -11.92 -2.79 -27.62
C LEU A 184 -10.91 -2.91 -28.79
N ASN A 185 -10.01 -1.95 -29.00
CA ASN A 185 -9.19 -1.89 -30.21
C ASN A 185 -7.66 -2.08 -30.00
N THR A 186 -7.11 -2.07 -28.78
CA THR A 186 -5.64 -2.19 -28.60
C THR A 186 -5.18 -2.88 -27.30
N ILE A 187 -5.87 -3.93 -26.82
CA ILE A 187 -5.57 -4.49 -25.48
C ILE A 187 -5.18 -5.97 -25.56
N ARG A 188 -4.00 -6.32 -24.99
CA ARG A 188 -3.62 -7.70 -24.64
C ARG A 188 -3.63 -7.83 -23.13
N CYS A 189 -4.74 -8.33 -22.57
CA CYS A 189 -4.76 -8.84 -21.22
C CYS A 189 -4.72 -10.37 -21.27
N HIS A 190 -3.77 -10.97 -20.55
CA HIS A 190 -3.64 -12.41 -20.40
C HIS A 190 -4.14 -12.78 -19.01
N LEU A 191 -5.27 -13.46 -18.98
CA LEU A 191 -5.95 -13.91 -17.77
C LEU A 191 -5.62 -15.38 -17.53
N ASN A 192 -5.04 -15.69 -16.39
CA ASN A 192 -4.85 -17.05 -15.91
C ASN A 192 -5.60 -17.20 -14.59
N THR A 193 -6.82 -17.73 -14.68
CA THR A 193 -7.71 -17.88 -13.52
C THR A 193 -7.82 -19.35 -13.15
N GLN A 194 -7.51 -19.67 -11.90
CA GLN A 194 -7.88 -20.93 -11.25
C GLN A 194 -8.94 -20.60 -10.21
N ALA A 195 -10.21 -20.66 -10.62
CA ALA A 195 -11.32 -20.40 -9.72
C ALA A 195 -12.52 -21.32 -9.95
N ASP A 196 -13.24 -21.63 -8.87
CA ASP A 196 -14.44 -22.46 -8.91
C ASP A 196 -15.58 -21.75 -9.65
N VAL A 197 -15.72 -20.42 -9.48
CA VAL A 197 -16.71 -19.58 -10.16
C VAL A 197 -16.11 -18.25 -10.63
N CYS A 198 -16.24 -17.92 -11.92
CA CYS A 198 -15.82 -16.64 -12.51
C CYS A 198 -17.00 -15.88 -13.14
N HIS A 199 -17.17 -14.60 -12.78
CA HIS A 199 -18.11 -13.67 -13.41
C HIS A 199 -17.35 -12.55 -14.13
N LEU A 200 -17.52 -12.46 -15.46
CA LEU A 200 -16.90 -11.44 -16.30
C LEU A 200 -17.94 -10.40 -16.74
N ASN A 201 -17.72 -9.14 -16.39
CA ASN A 201 -18.47 -8.00 -16.92
C ASN A 201 -17.55 -7.17 -17.83
N THR A 202 -18.02 -6.99 -19.08
CA THR A 202 -17.39 -6.18 -20.14
C THR A 202 -18.16 -4.90 -20.35
#